data_AF-A0A960DCM9-F1
#
_entry.id   AF-A0A960DCM9-F1
#
_cell.length_a   1.000
_cell.length_b   1.000
_cell.length_c   1.000
_cell.angle_alpha   90.00
_cell.angle_beta   90.00
_cell.angle_gamma   90.00
#
_symmetry.space_group_name_H-M   'P 1'
#
loop_
_entity.id
_entity.type
_entity.pdbx_description
1 polymer ?
#
loop_
_entity_poly.entity_id
_entity_poly.type
_entity_poly.pdbx_seq_one_letter_code
_entity_poly.pdbx_strand_id
1 'polypeptide(L)'
;RVLTGDSFFHLSGLGEPGALAGLNLCGAGRVVCLIDPVGDVYACPFAIHDTFLAGNILSDGGFKNIWQHSELFRQLREPQSVGACGSCGHYDSCRGGCMAAKFFTGLPLDGPDPECVVGYGEPALARERDKPKSSVDHSRTANRKTPSGPIPLTLLSTPPKKFCNESPV
;
A
#
# COMPACT_ATOMS: atom_id res chain seq x y z
N ARG A 1 -10.11 6.82 -21.58
CA ARG A 1 -10.33 5.49 -20.95
C ARG A 1 -9.12 5.21 -20.06
N VAL A 2 -9.31 5.11 -18.74
CA VAL A 2 -8.25 4.70 -17.80
C VAL A 2 -8.49 3.22 -17.51
N LEU A 3 -7.48 2.38 -17.72
CA LEU A 3 -7.56 0.95 -17.43
C LEU A 3 -7.11 0.75 -15.98
N THR A 4 -8.03 0.86 -15.03
CA THR A 4 -7.83 0.40 -13.66
C THR A 4 -8.41 -1.01 -13.56
N GLY A 5 -7.63 -1.96 -13.07
CA GLY A 5 -8.13 -3.31 -12.75
C GLY A 5 -8.93 -3.26 -11.46
N ASP A 6 -9.91 -4.14 -11.32
CA ASP A 6 -10.56 -4.43 -10.04
C ASP A 6 -9.62 -5.28 -9.19
N SER A 7 -8.82 -4.60 -8.35
CA SER A 7 -7.94 -5.24 -7.40
C SER A 7 -8.72 -5.70 -6.17
N PHE A 8 -9.55 -6.73 -6.32
CA PHE A 8 -9.93 -7.57 -5.20
C PHE A 8 -8.87 -8.66 -5.07
N PHE A 9 -8.24 -8.75 -3.90
CA PHE A 9 -7.26 -9.77 -3.56
C PHE A 9 -7.70 -11.15 -4.04
N HIS A 10 -7.11 -11.62 -5.14
CA HIS A 10 -7.42 -12.95 -5.63
C HIS A 10 -6.56 -13.95 -4.86
N LEU A 11 -7.11 -14.46 -3.77
CA LEU A 11 -6.65 -15.69 -3.15
C LEU A 11 -7.14 -16.86 -4.03
N SER A 12 -6.35 -17.28 -5.01
CA SER A 12 -6.52 -18.61 -5.62
C SER A 12 -5.93 -19.64 -4.65
N GLY A 13 -6.69 -19.96 -3.59
CA GLY A 13 -6.30 -20.95 -2.59
C GLY A 13 -6.25 -22.39 -3.14
N LEU A 14 -6.79 -22.61 -4.34
CA LEU A 14 -6.82 -23.87 -5.05
C LEU A 14 -6.37 -23.55 -6.48
N GLY A 15 -5.11 -23.81 -6.80
CA GLY A 15 -4.43 -23.40 -8.03
C GLY A 15 -4.98 -24.04 -9.32
N GLU A 16 -6.24 -23.76 -9.63
CA GLU A 16 -6.88 -24.12 -10.90
C GLU A 16 -6.09 -23.50 -12.07
N PRO A 17 -5.81 -24.28 -13.14
CA PRO A 17 -5.16 -23.78 -14.34
C PRO A 17 -6.05 -22.72 -15.00
N GLY A 18 -5.76 -21.44 -14.74
CA GLY A 18 -6.63 -20.32 -15.13
C GLY A 18 -6.65 -19.16 -14.13
N ALA A 19 -6.02 -19.29 -12.95
CA ALA A 19 -5.68 -18.14 -12.12
C ALA A 19 -4.98 -17.10 -13.02
N LEU A 20 -5.58 -15.91 -13.16
CA LEU A 20 -5.14 -14.89 -14.10
C LEU A 20 -3.62 -14.65 -13.91
N ALA A 21 -2.86 -14.90 -14.97
CA ALA A 21 -1.42 -14.74 -14.97
C ALA A 21 -1.06 -13.33 -14.50
N GLY A 22 -0.40 -13.23 -13.35
CA GLY A 22 0.03 -11.96 -12.76
C GLY A 22 -0.72 -11.48 -11.51
N LEU A 23 -1.75 -12.18 -11.03
CA LEU A 23 -2.38 -11.84 -9.74
C LEU A 23 -1.51 -12.17 -8.51
N ASN A 24 -0.45 -12.94 -8.70
CA ASN A 24 0.57 -13.19 -7.70
C ASN A 24 1.72 -12.16 -7.70
N LEU A 25 1.60 -11.09 -8.52
CA LEU A 25 2.53 -9.97 -8.53
C LEU A 25 2.02 -8.84 -7.63
N CYS A 26 2.95 -8.03 -7.11
CA CYS A 26 2.58 -6.76 -6.49
C CYS A 26 1.80 -5.89 -7.50
N GLY A 27 0.57 -5.52 -7.12
CA GLY A 27 -0.32 -4.69 -7.94
C GLY A 27 -0.10 -3.19 -7.83
N ALA A 28 0.77 -2.74 -6.92
CA ALA A 28 0.95 -1.32 -6.59
C ALA A 28 1.36 -0.49 -7.83
N GLY A 29 0.59 0.54 -8.15
CA GLY A 29 0.77 1.36 -9.34
C GLY A 29 0.56 0.64 -10.68
N ARG A 30 0.19 -0.65 -10.68
CA ARG A 30 -0.03 -1.47 -11.89
C ARG A 30 -1.51 -1.74 -12.14
N VAL A 31 -2.19 -2.23 -11.11
CA VAL A 31 -3.62 -2.55 -11.14
C VAL A 31 -4.38 -1.89 -9.99
N VAL A 32 -3.67 -1.40 -8.96
CA VAL A 32 -4.25 -0.68 -7.81
C VAL A 32 -3.48 0.62 -7.53
N CYS A 33 -4.19 1.60 -7.01
CA CYS A 33 -3.67 2.75 -6.27
C CYS A 33 -4.72 3.19 -5.24
N LEU A 34 -4.31 4.00 -4.27
CA LEU A 34 -5.22 4.71 -3.36
C LEU A 34 -5.29 6.18 -3.78
N ILE A 35 -6.48 6.76 -3.78
CA ILE A 35 -6.67 8.21 -3.80
C ILE A 35 -7.31 8.56 -2.45
N ASP A 36 -6.67 9.41 -1.68
CA ASP A 36 -7.17 9.82 -0.37
C ASP A 36 -8.17 11.00 -0.47
N PRO A 37 -8.84 11.38 0.64
CA PRO A 37 -9.83 12.46 0.61
C PRO A 37 -9.30 13.85 0.25
N VAL A 38 -7.99 14.11 0.40
CA VAL A 38 -7.37 15.39 0.02
C VAL A 38 -6.80 15.36 -1.41
N GLY A 39 -6.95 14.22 -2.09
CA GLY A 39 -6.58 14.02 -3.48
C GLY A 39 -5.20 13.43 -3.70
N ASP A 40 -4.46 13.08 -2.65
CA ASP A 40 -3.15 12.45 -2.76
C ASP A 40 -3.31 11.01 -3.29
N VAL A 41 -2.44 10.64 -4.23
CA VAL A 41 -2.47 9.36 -4.91
C VAL A 41 -1.27 8.52 -4.47
N TYR A 42 -1.53 7.41 -3.79
CA TYR A 42 -0.50 6.47 -3.34
C TYR A 42 -0.52 5.18 -4.17
N ALA A 43 0.64 4.53 -4.32
CA ALA A 43 0.75 3.31 -5.13
C ALA A 43 -0.04 2.12 -4.59
N CYS A 44 -0.27 2.06 -3.28
CA CYS A 44 -0.93 0.94 -2.62
C CYS A 44 -1.76 1.43 -1.42
N PRO A 45 -2.96 0.91 -1.17
CA PRO A 45 -3.75 1.24 0.02
C PRO A 45 -3.05 0.90 1.35
N PHE A 46 -2.11 -0.04 1.33
CA PHE A 46 -1.29 -0.41 2.49
C PHE A 46 0.03 0.33 2.55
N ALA A 47 0.31 1.23 1.60
CA ALA A 47 1.54 2.01 1.51
C ALA A 47 1.26 3.50 1.44
N ILE A 48 0.57 4.01 2.46
CA ILE A 48 0.26 5.43 2.60
C ILE A 48 1.45 6.12 3.28
N HIS A 49 2.49 6.37 2.51
CA HIS A 49 3.73 7.02 2.96
C HIS A 49 4.32 7.83 1.80
N ASP A 50 5.04 8.91 2.10
CA ASP A 50 5.60 9.85 1.10
C ASP A 50 6.44 9.14 0.02
N THR A 51 7.17 8.08 0.39
CA THR A 51 7.93 7.24 -0.56
C THR A 51 7.07 6.61 -1.65
N PHE A 52 5.78 6.41 -1.38
CA PHE A 52 4.82 5.81 -2.30
C PHE A 52 3.77 6.80 -2.81
N LEU A 53 3.99 8.11 -2.58
CA LEU A 53 3.15 9.18 -3.12
C LEU A 53 3.49 9.42 -4.59
N ALA A 54 2.50 9.26 -5.46
CA ALA A 54 2.63 9.43 -6.91
C ALA A 54 2.26 10.84 -7.39
N GLY A 55 1.53 11.61 -6.58
CA GLY A 55 1.07 12.97 -6.89
C GLY A 55 -0.27 13.28 -6.22
N ASN A 56 -0.88 14.40 -6.57
CA ASN A 56 -2.21 14.84 -6.12
C ASN A 56 -3.12 15.18 -7.31
N ILE A 57 -4.33 14.62 -7.34
CA ILE A 57 -5.25 14.76 -8.49
C ILE A 57 -5.66 16.21 -8.77
N LEU A 58 -5.62 17.09 -7.77
CA LEU A 58 -6.05 18.48 -7.88
C LEU A 58 -4.93 19.37 -8.43
N SER A 59 -3.67 19.06 -8.15
CA SER A 59 -2.52 19.86 -8.59
C SER A 59 -1.79 19.30 -9.81
N ASP A 60 -1.83 17.99 -10.03
CA ASP A 60 -0.90 17.31 -10.95
C ASP A 60 -1.58 16.83 -12.24
N GLY A 61 -2.55 17.61 -12.75
CA GLY A 61 -3.21 17.32 -14.03
C GLY A 61 -4.19 16.15 -14.01
N GLY A 62 -4.74 15.81 -12.83
CA GLY A 62 -5.78 14.80 -12.68
C GLY A 62 -5.27 13.36 -12.63
N PHE A 63 -6.17 12.44 -12.26
CA PHE A 63 -5.84 11.03 -12.06
C PHE A 63 -5.21 10.37 -13.28
N LYS A 64 -5.70 10.66 -14.49
CA LYS A 64 -5.16 10.07 -15.72
C LYS A 64 -3.68 10.40 -15.90
N ASN A 65 -3.29 11.65 -15.64
CA ASN A 65 -1.90 12.08 -15.76
C ASN A 65 -1.01 11.33 -14.76
N ILE A 66 -1.40 11.31 -13.49
CA ILE A 66 -0.67 10.59 -12.43
C ILE A 66 -0.58 9.10 -12.76
N TRP A 67 -1.70 8.47 -13.14
CA TRP A 67 -1.74 7.05 -13.46
C TRP A 67 -0.82 6.70 -14.63
N GLN A 68 -0.75 7.52 -15.68
CA GLN A 68 0.00 7.20 -16.89
C GLN A 68 1.46 7.68 -16.84
N HIS A 69 1.74 8.74 -16.11
CA HIS A 69 2.99 9.51 -16.24
C HIS A 69 3.71 9.78 -14.92
N SER A 70 3.16 9.41 -13.76
CA SER A 70 3.92 9.54 -12.52
C SER A 70 5.18 8.68 -12.57
N GLU A 71 6.29 9.27 -12.14
CA GLU A 71 7.59 8.59 -12.15
C GLU A 71 7.56 7.34 -11.28
N LEU A 72 6.92 7.42 -10.10
CA LEU A 72 6.75 6.27 -9.21
C LEU A 72 6.02 5.11 -9.90
N PHE A 73 4.87 5.33 -10.54
CA PHE A 73 4.14 4.23 -11.17
C PHE A 73 4.89 3.68 -12.38
N ARG A 74 5.61 4.53 -13.11
CA ARG A 74 6.47 4.09 -14.22
C ARG A 74 7.56 3.15 -13.70
N GLN A 75 8.27 3.53 -12.64
CA GLN A 75 9.28 2.68 -11.98
C GLN A 75 8.68 1.38 -11.46
N LEU A 76 7.54 1.43 -10.78
CA LEU A 76 6.88 0.22 -10.26
C LEU A 76 6.43 -0.74 -11.37
N ARG A 77 6.17 -0.25 -12.59
CA ARG A 77 5.79 -1.08 -13.75
C ARG A 77 6.99 -1.70 -14.46
N GLU A 78 8.20 -1.19 -14.25
CA GLU A 78 9.41 -1.80 -14.81
C GLU A 78 9.68 -3.18 -14.16
N PRO A 79 10.34 -4.10 -14.88
CA PRO A 79 10.83 -5.35 -14.31
C PRO A 79 11.66 -5.07 -13.06
N GLN A 80 11.23 -5.62 -11.92
CA GLN A 80 11.91 -5.41 -10.65
C GLN A 80 13.00 -6.45 -10.44
N SER A 81 14.03 -6.09 -9.66
CA SER A 81 15.03 -7.05 -9.19
C SER A 81 14.36 -8.13 -8.35
N VAL A 82 14.74 -9.38 -8.60
CA VAL A 82 14.28 -10.55 -7.84
C VAL A 82 14.90 -10.62 -6.43
N GLY A 83 15.97 -9.84 -6.20
CA GLY A 83 16.62 -9.68 -4.91
C GLY A 83 16.99 -11.01 -4.24
N ALA A 84 16.77 -11.09 -2.93
CA ALA A 84 16.96 -12.28 -2.11
C ALA A 84 16.13 -13.50 -2.57
N CYS A 85 15.07 -13.29 -3.37
CA CYS A 85 14.23 -14.36 -3.89
C CYS A 85 14.72 -14.94 -5.23
N GLY A 86 15.80 -14.43 -5.82
CA GLY A 86 16.26 -14.82 -7.15
C GLY A 86 16.64 -16.29 -7.32
N SER A 87 17.08 -16.94 -6.24
CA SER A 87 17.39 -18.38 -6.22
C SER A 87 16.30 -19.23 -5.54
N CYS A 88 15.14 -18.64 -5.21
CA CYS A 88 14.06 -19.34 -4.53
C CYS A 88 13.27 -20.19 -5.52
N GLY A 89 13.15 -21.50 -5.26
CA GLY A 89 12.37 -22.43 -6.08
C GLY A 89 10.86 -22.13 -6.15
N HIS A 90 10.37 -21.22 -5.30
CA HIS A 90 8.96 -20.79 -5.26
C HIS A 90 8.74 -19.37 -5.81
N TYR A 91 9.76 -18.77 -6.45
CA TYR A 91 9.69 -17.38 -6.93
C TYR A 91 8.51 -17.16 -7.88
N ASP A 92 8.23 -18.09 -8.79
CA ASP A 92 7.11 -17.96 -9.73
C ASP A 92 5.74 -17.98 -9.05
N SER A 93 5.65 -18.47 -7.81
CA SER A 93 4.40 -18.52 -7.04
C SER A 93 4.11 -17.19 -6.32
N CYS A 94 5.11 -16.53 -5.73
CA CYS A 94 4.89 -15.32 -4.91
C CYS A 94 5.52 -14.03 -5.45
N ARG A 95 6.44 -14.14 -6.40
CA ARG A 95 7.15 -13.02 -7.04
C ARG A 95 7.83 -12.06 -6.05
N GLY A 96 8.30 -12.58 -4.93
CA GLY A 96 8.97 -11.79 -3.89
C GLY A 96 8.04 -11.08 -2.90
N GLY A 97 6.72 -11.28 -2.98
CA GLY A 97 5.76 -10.86 -1.98
C GLY A 97 5.41 -9.37 -1.95
N CYS A 98 4.92 -8.90 -0.81
CA CYS A 98 4.37 -7.58 -0.56
C CYS A 98 5.46 -6.55 -0.25
N MET A 99 5.65 -5.60 -1.17
CA MET A 99 6.55 -4.46 -0.99
C MET A 99 6.19 -3.58 0.23
N ALA A 100 4.89 -3.38 0.49
CA ALA A 100 4.43 -2.57 1.63
C ALA A 100 4.80 -3.24 2.96
N ALA A 101 4.61 -4.56 3.06
CA ALA A 101 4.97 -5.32 4.26
C ALA A 101 6.46 -5.20 4.57
N LYS A 102 7.32 -5.36 3.55
CA LYS A 102 8.78 -5.14 3.70
C LYS A 102 9.08 -3.74 4.20
N PHE A 103 8.52 -2.72 3.54
CA PHE A 103 8.77 -1.33 3.88
C PHE A 103 8.44 -1.03 5.34
N PHE A 104 7.21 -1.29 5.81
CA PHE A 104 6.81 -0.95 7.18
C PHE A 104 7.42 -1.84 8.27
N THR A 105 7.90 -3.03 7.91
CA THR A 105 8.68 -3.87 8.84
C THR A 105 10.16 -3.45 8.89
N GLY A 106 10.59 -2.48 8.06
CA GLY A 106 11.97 -2.02 7.98
C GLY A 106 12.89 -2.97 7.21
N LEU A 107 12.31 -3.86 6.41
CA LEU A 107 13.06 -4.75 5.51
C LEU A 107 13.34 -4.06 4.18
N PRO A 108 14.49 -4.35 3.54
CA PRO A 108 14.80 -3.80 2.24
C PRO A 108 13.84 -4.37 1.19
N LEU A 109 13.52 -3.59 0.15
CA LEU A 109 12.52 -3.99 -0.85
C LEU A 109 12.93 -5.21 -1.69
N ASP A 110 14.24 -5.40 -1.88
CA ASP A 110 14.87 -6.56 -2.49
C ASP A 110 15.10 -7.72 -1.50
N GLY A 111 14.71 -7.56 -0.23
CA GLY A 111 14.71 -8.61 0.77
C GLY A 111 13.54 -9.60 0.63
N PRO A 112 13.52 -10.67 1.44
CA PRO A 112 12.38 -11.58 1.51
C PRO A 112 11.15 -10.87 2.11
N ASP A 113 9.96 -11.32 1.74
CA ASP A 113 8.73 -10.91 2.42
C ASP A 113 8.79 -11.32 3.90
N PRO A 114 8.43 -10.45 4.86
CA PRO A 114 8.32 -10.82 6.27
C PRO A 114 7.41 -12.04 6.51
N GLU A 115 6.35 -12.20 5.72
CA GLU A 115 5.38 -13.29 5.77
C GLU A 115 5.70 -14.41 4.75
N CYS A 116 6.97 -14.55 4.34
CA CYS A 116 7.39 -15.64 3.48
C CYS A 116 7.06 -16.98 4.13
N VAL A 117 6.22 -17.80 3.47
CA VAL A 117 5.76 -19.10 3.98
C VAL A 117 6.91 -20.09 4.26
N VAL A 118 8.04 -19.95 3.56
CA VAL A 118 9.25 -20.78 3.78
C VAL A 118 10.07 -20.31 5.00
N GLY A 119 9.73 -19.16 5.58
CA GLY A 119 10.39 -18.60 6.76
C GLY A 119 11.62 -17.73 6.44
N TYR A 120 11.92 -17.44 5.17
CA TYR A 120 13.09 -16.61 4.82
C TYR A 120 13.02 -15.16 5.33
N GLY A 121 11.82 -14.67 5.69
CA GLY A 121 11.63 -13.36 6.33
C GLY A 121 12.05 -13.32 7.79
N GLU A 122 11.91 -14.43 8.54
CA GLU A 122 12.10 -14.47 9.99
C GLU A 122 13.51 -14.05 10.44
N PRO A 123 14.61 -14.52 9.81
CA PRO A 123 15.95 -14.10 10.22
C PRO A 123 16.20 -12.61 10.01
N ALA A 124 15.58 -12.02 8.98
CA ALA A 124 15.65 -10.58 8.74
C ALA A 124 14.81 -9.81 9.78
N LEU A 125 13.67 -10.37 10.18
CA LEU A 125 12.82 -9.90 11.27
C LEU A 125 13.37 -10.14 12.69
N ALA A 126 14.53 -10.79 12.85
CA ALA A 126 15.22 -10.87 14.15
C ALA A 126 16.21 -9.71 14.42
N ARG A 127 16.78 -9.07 13.40
CA ARG A 127 17.88 -8.07 13.52
C ARG A 127 17.39 -6.65 13.77
N GLU A 128 18.05 -5.79 14.53
CA GLU A 128 17.61 -4.39 14.65
C GLU A 128 17.40 -3.68 13.29
N ARG A 129 16.28 -2.94 13.13
CA ARG A 129 15.93 -2.21 11.90
C ARG A 129 15.21 -0.91 12.21
N ASP A 130 15.37 0.07 11.33
CA ASP A 130 14.56 1.28 11.29
C ASP A 130 13.22 1.00 10.59
N LYS A 131 12.13 1.16 11.34
CA LYS A 131 10.77 1.03 10.80
C LYS A 131 10.26 2.40 10.36
N PRO A 132 9.93 2.58 9.07
CA PRO A 132 9.32 3.81 8.59
C PRO A 132 8.05 4.10 9.38
N LYS A 133 7.91 5.34 9.85
CA LYS A 133 6.66 5.83 10.44
C LYS A 133 5.83 6.44 9.32
N SER A 134 4.51 6.33 9.40
CA SER A 134 3.66 7.14 8.54
C SER A 134 4.04 8.61 8.70
N SER A 135 4.35 9.27 7.59
CA SER A 135 4.62 10.71 7.53
C SER A 135 3.35 11.52 7.80
N VAL A 136 2.18 10.92 7.59
CA VAL A 136 0.88 11.59 7.60
C VAL A 136 0.04 11.09 8.76
N ASP A 137 -0.40 12.03 9.58
CA ASP A 137 -1.50 11.85 10.52
C ASP A 137 -2.80 12.17 9.77
N HIS A 138 -3.47 11.14 9.25
CA HIS A 138 -4.74 11.26 8.53
C HIS A 138 -5.92 11.68 9.42
N SER A 139 -5.70 11.86 10.72
CA SER A 139 -6.67 12.46 11.65
C SER A 139 -6.80 13.98 11.47
N ARG A 140 -5.99 14.61 10.60
CA ARG A 140 -5.90 16.07 10.49
C ARG A 140 -6.65 16.63 9.28
N THR A 141 -7.66 17.45 9.56
CA THR A 141 -8.36 18.29 8.58
C THR A 141 -7.70 19.67 8.34
N ALA A 142 -6.49 19.91 8.88
CA ALA A 142 -5.85 21.23 8.85
C ALA A 142 -4.59 21.28 7.97
N ASN A 143 -4.46 22.42 7.28
CA ASN A 143 -3.40 22.82 6.35
C ASN A 143 -1.98 22.34 6.75
N ARG A 144 -1.28 21.67 5.82
CA ARG A 144 0.04 21.00 5.93
C ARG A 144 1.17 21.84 6.57
N LYS A 145 1.00 23.16 6.70
CA LYS A 145 2.02 24.10 7.22
C LYS A 145 1.90 24.44 8.70
N THR A 146 0.83 24.04 9.40
CA THR A 146 0.66 24.30 10.83
C THR A 146 0.08 23.08 11.51
N PRO A 147 0.84 22.40 12.40
CA PRO A 147 0.29 21.27 13.13
C PRO A 147 -0.71 21.81 14.16
N SER A 148 -2.00 21.76 13.83
CA SER A 148 -3.02 21.85 14.86
C SER A 148 -2.87 20.62 15.76
N GLY A 149 -2.97 20.84 17.07
CA GLY A 149 -2.90 19.78 18.08
C GLY A 149 -3.92 18.66 17.83
N PRO A 150 -3.85 17.56 18.62
CA PRO A 150 -4.80 16.46 18.51
C PRO A 150 -6.24 16.99 18.59
N ILE A 151 -7.12 16.48 17.71
CA ILE A 151 -8.55 16.81 17.77
C ILE A 151 -9.11 16.15 19.02
N PRO A 152 -9.63 16.91 20.00
CA PRO A 152 -10.25 16.32 21.17
C PRO A 152 -11.50 15.55 20.73
N LEU A 153 -11.51 14.24 20.98
CA LEU A 153 -12.70 13.42 20.79
C LEU A 153 -13.67 13.70 21.95
N THR A 154 -14.87 14.18 21.62
CA THR A 154 -15.96 14.24 22.60
C THR A 154 -16.53 12.84 22.77
N LEU A 155 -16.06 12.13 23.80
CA LEU A 155 -16.60 10.82 24.13
C LEU A 155 -18.03 10.96 24.66
N LEU A 156 -18.99 10.35 23.97
CA LEU A 156 -20.37 10.26 24.46
C LEU A 156 -20.38 9.36 25.70
N SER A 157 -20.73 9.94 26.85
CA SER A 157 -20.88 9.21 28.12
C SER A 157 -22.22 8.49 28.26
N THR A 158 -23.08 8.55 27.24
CA THR A 158 -24.42 7.95 27.27
C THR A 158 -24.66 7.16 25.99
N PRO A 159 -25.10 5.88 26.08
CA PRO A 159 -25.33 5.07 24.89
C PRO A 159 -26.46 5.64 24.01
N PRO A 160 -26.35 5.52 22.67
CA PRO A 160 -27.36 6.05 21.76
C PRO A 160 -28.69 5.34 21.95
N LYS A 161 -29.79 6.09 21.88
CA LYS A 161 -31.15 5.56 22.08
C LYS A 161 -31.60 4.56 20.99
N LYS A 162 -30.91 4.53 19.83
CA LYS A 162 -31.16 3.61 18.71
C LYS A 162 -29.83 3.29 18.02
N PHE A 163 -29.67 2.05 17.56
CA PHE A 163 -28.43 1.55 16.93
C PHE A 163 -28.02 2.28 15.65
N CYS A 164 -28.96 2.92 14.95
CA CYS A 164 -28.73 3.62 13.68
C CYS A 164 -28.62 5.16 13.84
N ASN A 165 -28.50 5.66 15.08
CA ASN A 165 -28.35 7.10 15.34
C ASN A 165 -26.90 7.61 15.19
N GLU A 166 -25.98 6.84 14.60
CA GLU A 166 -24.62 7.30 14.37
C GLU A 166 -24.55 8.08 13.03
N SER A 167 -24.55 9.41 13.12
CA SER A 167 -23.81 10.24 12.17
C SER A 167 -22.36 10.29 12.67
N PRO A 168 -21.35 10.04 11.83
CA PRO A 168 -19.95 10.20 12.23
C PRO A 168 -19.51 11.68 12.29
N VAL A 169 -20.45 12.63 12.22
CA VAL A 169 -20.26 14.07 12.43
C VAL A 169 -21.40 14.63 13.27
#